data_AF-A0A9Y2IPA8-F1
#
_entry.id   AF-A0A9Y2IPA8-F1
#
_cell.length_a   1.000
_cell.length_b   1.000
_cell.length_c   1.000
_cell.angle_alpha   90.00
_cell.angle_beta   90.00
_cell.angle_gamma   90.00
#
_symmetry.space_group_name_H-M   'P 1'
#
loop_
_entity.id
_entity.type
_entity.pdbx_description
1 polymer ?
#
loop_
_entity_poly.entity_id
_entity_poly.type
_entity_poly.pdbx_seq_one_letter_code
_entity_poly.pdbx_strand_id
1 'polypeptide(L)' 'MALSAGGEPGRRSILNLTVVQSGRTLVLVVEGDVDHHTAPTMSEALESALARRPRRLVVDLSEVWFLNSAGLEVLLRAP' A
#
# COMPACT_ATOMS: atom_id res chain seq x y z
N MET A 1 -22.02 -21.84 9.65
CA MET A 1 -21.89 -20.70 8.72
C MET A 1 -20.58 -20.01 9.06
N ALA A 2 -19.53 -20.23 8.26
CA ALA A 2 -18.19 -19.74 8.55
C ALA A 2 -17.86 -18.57 7.61
N LEU A 3 -17.55 -17.42 8.19
CA LEU A 3 -16.82 -16.34 7.52
C LEU A 3 -15.83 -15.78 8.57
N SER A 4 -14.72 -16.48 8.77
CA SER A 4 -13.54 -15.85 9.36
C SER A 4 -12.84 -15.08 8.25
N ALA A 5 -13.04 -13.77 8.21
CA ALA A 5 -12.11 -12.83 7.59
C ALA A 5 -11.35 -12.14 8.73
N GLY A 6 -10.64 -12.93 9.53
CA GLY A 6 -9.68 -12.43 10.51
C GLY A 6 -8.30 -12.74 9.98
N GLY A 7 -7.47 -11.72 9.74
CA GLY A 7 -6.04 -11.93 9.61
C GLY A 7 -5.57 -12.78 10.79
N GLU A 8 -4.76 -13.80 10.52
CA GLU A 8 -4.29 -14.75 11.53
C GLU A 8 -3.75 -13.98 12.75
N PRO A 9 -4.33 -14.15 13.96
CA PRO A 9 -3.87 -13.45 15.14
C PRO A 9 -2.43 -13.87 15.43
N GLY A 10 -1.48 -12.96 15.18
CA GLY A 10 -0.07 -13.16 15.50
C GLY A 10 0.92 -12.95 14.35
N ARG A 11 0.48 -12.75 13.10
CA ARG A 11 1.39 -12.25 12.05
C ARG A 11 1.64 -10.76 12.28
N ARG A 12 2.89 -10.38 12.58
CA ARG A 12 3.32 -8.99 12.40
C ARG A 12 3.20 -8.70 10.90
N SER A 13 2.22 -7.90 10.51
CA SER A 13 2.12 -7.37 9.16
C SER A 13 3.34 -6.48 8.91
N ILE A 14 4.24 -6.95 8.05
CA ILE A 14 5.44 -6.22 7.66
C ILE A 14 5.08 -5.43 6.41
N LEU A 15 5.34 -4.14 6.40
CA LEU A 15 5.18 -3.28 5.23
C LEU A 15 6.47 -2.49 5.04
N ASN A 16 7.13 -2.70 3.90
CA ASN A 16 8.27 -1.91 3.46
C ASN A 16 7.84 -1.07 2.25
N LEU A 17 8.18 0.21 2.28
CA LEU A 17 7.84 1.16 1.23
C LEU A 17 9.10 1.84 0.70
N THR A 18 9.29 1.78 -0.61
CA THR A 18 10.41 2.47 -1.28
C THR A 18 9.86 3.38 -2.36
N VAL A 19 10.38 4.60 -2.44
CA VAL A 19 10.02 5.54 -3.51
C VAL A 19 11.18 5.70 -4.48
N VAL A 20 10.96 5.30 -5.72
CA VAL A 20 11.93 5.43 -6.82
C VAL A 20 11.45 6.51 -7.78
N GLN A 21 12.34 7.40 -8.20
CA GLN A 21 12.06 8.39 -9.24
C GLN A 21 12.73 7.99 -10.55
N SER A 22 11.93 7.87 -11.62
CA SER A 22 12.40 7.63 -12.98
C SER A 22 11.86 8.71 -13.91
N GLY A 23 12.71 9.70 -14.21
CA GLY A 23 12.30 10.90 -14.94
C GLY A 23 11.16 11.64 -14.24
N ARG A 24 9.99 11.69 -14.90
CA ARG A 24 8.76 12.33 -14.38
C ARG A 24 7.76 11.35 -13.74
N THR A 25 8.15 10.09 -13.60
CA THR A 25 7.36 9.05 -12.94
C THR A 25 7.91 8.80 -11.54
N LEU A 26 7.02 8.74 -10.56
CA LEU A 26 7.34 8.16 -9.25
C LEU A 26 6.79 6.74 -9.19
N VAL A 27 7.58 5.83 -8.65
CA VAL A 27 7.19 4.45 -8.38
C VAL A 27 7.23 4.27 -6.87
N LEU A 28 6.08 3.97 -6.27
CA LEU A 28 5.97 3.53 -4.88
C LEU A 28 5.97 2.00 -4.89
N VAL A 29 7.10 1.41 -4.51
CA VAL A 29 7.26 -0.04 -4.38
C VAL A 29 6.75 -0.45 -3.00
N VAL A 30 5.84 -1.43 -3.00
CA VAL A 30 5.18 -1.94 -1.82
C VAL A 30 5.57 -3.40 -1.64
N GLU A 31 6.16 -3.72 -0.50
CA GLU A 31 6.57 -5.08 -0.15
C GLU A 31 5.94 -5.50 1.18
N GLY A 32 5.37 -6.71 1.21
CA GLY A 32 4.75 -7.31 2.39
C GLY A 32 3.22 -7.25 2.37
N ASP A 33 2.61 -6.95 3.52
CA ASP A 33 1.16 -7.05 3.73
C ASP A 33 0.50 -5.67 3.76
N VAL A 34 -0.57 -5.50 2.98
CA VAL A 34 -1.42 -4.30 2.98
C VAL A 34 -2.80 -4.65 3.56
N ASP A 35 -2.96 -4.38 4.85
CA ASP A 35 -4.15 -4.73 5.61
C ASP A 35 -4.62 -3.56 6.50
N HIS A 36 -5.55 -3.84 7.42
CA HIS A 36 -6.09 -2.82 8.32
C HIS A 36 -5.04 -2.18 9.27
N HIS A 37 -3.96 -2.89 9.61
CA HIS A 37 -2.88 -2.38 10.44
C HIS A 37 -1.89 -1.53 9.64
N THR A 38 -1.61 -1.91 8.40
CA THR A 38 -0.61 -1.23 7.56
C THR A 38 -1.22 -0.19 6.61
N ALA A 39 -2.55 -0.17 6.45
CA ALA A 39 -3.29 0.79 5.64
C ALA A 39 -2.98 2.27 5.96
N PRO A 40 -2.90 2.72 7.24
CA PRO A 40 -2.56 4.11 7.53
C PRO A 40 -1.19 4.52 6.96
N THR A 41 -0.17 3.66 7.12
CA THR A 41 1.18 3.90 6.58
C THR A 41 1.18 3.95 5.05
N MET A 42 0.43 3.06 4.39
CA MET A 42 0.28 3.10 2.93
C MET A 42 -0.41 4.39 2.46
N SER A 43 -1.43 4.87 3.18
CA SER A 43 -2.14 6.13 2.87
C SER A 43 -1.19 7.32 2.95
N GLU A 44 -0.43 7.45 4.05
CA GLU A 44 0.54 8.53 4.24
C GLU A 44 1.61 8.55 3.13
N ALA A 45 2.07 7.38 2.69
CA ALA A 45 3.04 7.26 1.62
C ALA A 45 2.47 7.66 0.24
N LEU A 46 1.23 7.28 -0.06
CA LEU A 46 0.54 7.71 -1.27
C LEU A 46 0.34 9.23 -1.29
N GLU A 47 -0.16 9.79 -0.19
CA GLU A 47 -0.34 11.24 -0.04
C GLU A 47 0.99 11.99 -0.23
N SER A 48 2.06 11.51 0.40
CA SER A 48 3.40 12.08 0.26
C SER A 48 3.94 11.98 -1.17
N ALA A 49 3.69 10.86 -1.87
CA ALA A 49 4.09 10.68 -3.25
C ALA A 49 3.32 11.62 -4.20
N LEU A 50 2.01 11.78 -3.98
CA LEU A 50 1.13 12.65 -4.77
C LEU A 50 1.40 14.14 -4.52
N ALA A 51 1.75 14.52 -3.30
CA ALA A 51 2.14 15.89 -2.94
C ALA A 51 3.36 16.39 -3.74
N ARG A 52 4.22 15.48 -4.20
CA ARG A 52 5.36 15.80 -5.11
C ARG A 52 4.92 16.16 -6.54
N ARG A 53 3.62 16.05 -6.85
CA ARG A 53 3.01 16.34 -8.17
C ARG A 53 3.73 15.64 -9.34
N PRO A 54 3.93 14.30 -9.29
CA PRO A 54 4.52 13.59 -10.41
C PRO A 54 3.60 13.63 -11.64
N ARG A 55 4.16 13.44 -12.85
CA ARG A 55 3.31 13.27 -14.05
C ARG A 55 2.57 11.93 -14.03
N ARG A 56 3.18 10.92 -13.39
CA ARG A 56 2.64 9.59 -13.20
C ARG A 56 3.11 9.05 -11.86
N LEU A 57 2.20 8.52 -11.08
CA LEU A 57 2.50 7.65 -9.94
C LEU A 57 2.18 6.21 -10.36
N VAL A 58 3.15 5.32 -10.20
CA VAL A 58 2.96 3.87 -10.31
C VAL A 58 3.05 3.32 -8.90
N VAL A 59 2.07 2.52 -8.50
CA VAL A 59 2.14 1.73 -7.27
C VAL A 59 2.50 0.32 -7.70
N ASP A 60 3.70 -0.12 -7.35
CA ASP A 60 4.18 -1.47 -7.66
C ASP A 60 3.83 -2.39 -6.49
N LEU A 61 2.88 -3.30 -6.76
CA LEU A 61 2.36 -4.27 -5.79
C LEU A 61 2.91 -5.68 -6.06
N SER A 62 3.96 -5.82 -6.88
CA SER A 62 4.50 -7.14 -7.26
C SER A 62 5.03 -7.96 -6.09
N GLU A 63 5.52 -7.29 -5.05
CA GLU A 63 6.02 -7.91 -3.81
C GLU A 63 5.01 -7.84 -2.65
N VAL A 64 3.73 -7.57 -2.95
CA VAL A 64 2.65 -7.64 -1.96
C VAL A 64 2.17 -9.08 -1.82
N TRP A 65 2.22 -9.62 -0.60
CA TRP A 65 1.85 -11.01 -0.32
C TRP A 65 0.40 -11.16 0.14
N PHE A 66 -0.15 -10.10 0.72
CA PHE A 66 -1.54 -10.04 1.17
C PHE A 66 -2.12 -8.64 0.98
N LEU A 67 -3.33 -8.57 0.43
CA LEU A 67 -4.11 -7.34 0.29
C LEU A 67 -5.56 -7.61 0.72
N ASN A 68 -6.04 -6.93 1.75
CA ASN A 68 -7.44 -7.01 2.17
C ASN A 68 -8.26 -5.78 1.71
N SER A 69 -9.52 -5.72 2.11
CA SER A 69 -10.42 -4.62 1.75
C SER A 69 -9.97 -3.26 2.27
N ALA A 70 -9.34 -3.18 3.46
CA ALA A 70 -8.82 -1.94 3.99
C ALA A 70 -7.64 -1.41 3.14
N GLY A 71 -6.76 -2.32 2.69
CA GLY A 71 -5.70 -1.97 1.75
C GLY A 71 -6.22 -1.52 0.38
N LEU A 72 -7.25 -2.19 -0.14
CA LEU A 72 -7.90 -1.77 -1.39
C LEU A 72 -8.55 -0.39 -1.25
N GLU A 73 -9.19 -0.11 -0.11
CA GLU A 73 -9.82 1.18 0.17
C GLU A 73 -8.80 2.32 0.14
N VAL A 74 -7.58 2.11 0.65
CA VAL A 74 -6.48 3.09 0.55
C VAL A 74 -6.13 3.40 -0.92
N LEU A 75 -6.03 2.38 -1.77
CA LEU A 75 -5.74 2.57 -3.20
C LEU A 75 -6.86 3.32 -3.94
N LEU A 76 -8.11 3.04 -3.58
CA LEU A 76 -9.29 3.65 -4.21
C LEU A 76 -9.53 5.11 -3.77
N ARG A 77 -9.09 5.46 -2.55
CA ARG A 77 -9.29 6.79 -1.95
C ARG A 77 -8.07 7.71 -2.06
N ALA A 78 -7.00 7.27 -2.73
CA ALA A 78 -5.83 8.10 -2.96
C ALA A 78 -6.23 9.44 -3.64
N PRO A 79 -5.74 10.60 -3.14
CA PRO A 79 -6.21 11.93 -3.54
C PRO A 79 -5.74 12.43 -4.92
#